data_AF-A0A9D8IRA2-F1
#
_entry.id   AF-A0A9D8IRA2-F1
#
_cell.length_a   1.000
_cell.length_b   1.000
_cell.length_c   1.000
_cell.angle_alpha   90.00
_cell.angle_beta   90.00
_cell.angle_gamma   90.00
#
_symmetry.space_group_name_H-M   'P 1'
#
loop_
_entity.id
_entity.type
_entity.pdbx_description
1 polymer ?
#
loop_
_entity_poly.entity_id
_entity_poly.type
_entity_poly.pdbx_seq_one_letter_code
_entity_poly.pdbx_strand_id
1 'polypeptide(L)' 'MRHWITARIDDLRALWQLLLLLAAVRFRFRGPYLRWRRETAFGHDPERWPPARERRRAVLRYGAWVSRMKRVRRW' A
#
# COMPACT_ATOMS: atom_id res chain seq x y z
N MET A 1 -11.21 1.61 25.29
CA MET A 1 -10.71 2.92 24.78
C MET A 1 -9.31 2.87 24.13
N ARG A 2 -8.58 1.75 24.15
CA ARG A 2 -7.16 1.66 23.73
C ARG A 2 -6.94 1.30 22.23
N HIS A 3 -8.03 1.08 21.48
CA HIS A 3 -8.00 0.54 20.10
C HIS A 3 -7.98 1.62 19.00
N TRP A 4 -8.34 2.87 19.32
CA TRP A 4 -8.45 3.96 18.34
C TRP A 4 -7.11 4.68 18.11
N ILE A 5 -6.26 4.76 19.14
CA ILE A 5 -4.92 5.38 19.05
C ILE A 5 -3.99 4.52 18.20
N THR A 6 -4.04 3.19 18.38
CA THR A 6 -3.23 2.25 17.59
C THR A 6 -3.63 2.26 16.10
N ALA A 7 -4.92 2.42 15.80
CA ALA A 7 -5.41 2.54 14.43
C ALA A 7 -4.83 3.76 13.70
N ARG A 8 -4.86 4.94 14.33
CA ARG A 8 -4.29 6.17 13.76
C ARG A 8 -2.78 6.10 13.53
N ILE A 9 -2.04 5.45 14.44
CA ILE A 9 -0.59 5.27 14.30
C ILE A 9 -0.26 4.27 13.18
N ASP A 10 -1.04 3.19 13.04
CA ASP A 10 -0.88 2.23 11.94
C ASP A 10 -1.17 2.90 10.58
N ASP A 11 -2.14 3.81 10.49
CA ASP A 11 -2.44 4.57 9.28
C ASP A 11 -1.29 5.51 8.88
N LEU A 12 -0.70 6.24 9.84
CA LEU A 12 0.45 7.11 9.59
C LEU A 12 1.69 6.30 9.13
N ARG A 13 1.91 5.12 9.72
CA ARG A 13 2.98 4.21 9.29
C ARG A 13 2.70 3.61 7.91
N ALA A 14 1.45 3.27 7.62
CA ALA A 14 1.04 2.80 6.30
C ALA A 14 1.34 3.87 5.24
N LEU A 15 0.97 5.13 5.50
CA LEU A 15 1.29 6.27 4.66
C LEU A 15 2.80 6.46 4.50
N TRP A 16 3.58 6.33 5.58
CA TRP A 16 5.05 6.40 5.52
C TRP A 16 5.65 5.30 4.62
N GLN A 17 5.19 4.05 4.73
CA GLN A 17 5.66 2.98 3.85
C GLN A 17 5.27 3.20 2.39
N LEU A 18 4.08 3.76 2.15
CA LEU A 18 3.66 4.13 0.81
C LEU A 18 4.51 5.28 0.25
N LEU A 19 4.85 6.28 1.06
CA LEU A 19 5.76 7.36 0.67
C LEU A 19 7.16 6.83 0.35
N LEU A 20 7.70 5.90 1.14
CA LEU A 20 8.97 5.23 0.82
C LEU A 20 8.90 4.45 -0.50
N LEU A 21 7.79 3.78 -0.77
CA LEU A 21 7.57 3.10 -2.05
C LEU A 21 7.53 4.12 -3.19
N LEU A 22 6.85 5.26 -3.01
CA LEU A 22 6.79 6.34 -3.98
C LEU A 22 8.17 6.95 -4.27
N ALA A 23 8.97 7.16 -3.23
CA ALA A 23 10.35 7.62 -3.36
C ALA A 23 11.22 6.59 -4.09
N ALA A 24 11.10 5.30 -3.75
CA ALA A 24 11.85 4.21 -4.42
C ALA A 24 11.53 4.11 -5.91
N VAL A 25 10.27 4.34 -6.31
CA VAL A 25 9.87 4.39 -7.73
C VAL A 25 10.06 5.78 -8.35
N ARG A 26 10.72 6.73 -7.65
CA ARG A 26 10.97 8.11 -8.12
C ARG A 26 9.70 8.83 -8.60
N PHE A 27 8.57 8.58 -7.93
CA PHE A 27 7.25 9.06 -8.35
C PHE A 27 6.86 8.67 -9.80
N ARG A 28 7.52 7.67 -10.41
CA ARG A 28 7.20 7.18 -11.75
C ARG A 28 6.08 6.16 -11.70
N PHE A 29 4.84 6.65 -11.60
CA PHE A 29 3.63 5.82 -11.52
C PHE A 29 3.35 4.94 -12.75
N ARG A 30 4.01 5.19 -13.88
CA ARG A 30 3.77 4.54 -15.18
C ARG A 30 4.87 3.58 -15.64
N GLY A 31 5.88 3.30 -14.80
CA GLY A 31 6.96 2.38 -15.17
C GLY A 31 6.52 0.91 -15.33
N PRO A 32 7.28 0.08 -16.09
CA PRO A 32 7.00 -1.34 -16.29
C PRO A 32 6.81 -2.11 -14.98
N TYR A 33 7.64 -1.80 -13.97
CA TYR A 33 7.55 -2.41 -12.64
C TYR A 33 6.21 -2.16 -11.94
N LEU A 34 5.71 -0.92 -11.97
CA LEU A 34 4.42 -0.59 -11.35
C LEU A 34 3.24 -1.10 -12.17
N ARG A 35 3.40 -1.22 -13.49
CA ARG A 35 2.42 -1.89 -14.34
C ARG A 35 2.29 -3.35 -13.93
N TRP A 36 3.40 -4.09 -13.90
CA TRP A 36 3.45 -5.47 -13.43
C TRP A 36 2.84 -5.60 -12.03
N ARG A 37 3.21 -4.74 -11.08
CA ARG A 37 2.63 -4.77 -9.72
C ARG A 37 1.11 -4.56 -9.69
N ARG A 38 0.56 -3.68 -10.53
CA ARG A 38 -0.90 -3.48 -10.63
C ARG A 38 -1.57 -4.70 -11.25
N GLU A 39 -0.97 -5.28 -12.28
CA GLU A 39 -1.49 -6.48 -12.93
C GLU A 39 -1.48 -7.69 -11.99
N THR A 40 -0.43 -7.86 -11.19
CA THR A 40 -0.39 -8.88 -10.13
C THR A 40 -1.45 -8.64 -9.05
N ALA A 41 -1.69 -7.38 -8.68
CA ALA A 41 -2.60 -7.05 -7.58
C ALA A 41 -4.09 -7.05 -7.99
N PHE A 42 -4.40 -6.68 -9.23
CA PHE A 42 -5.78 -6.44 -9.69
C PHE A 42 -6.15 -7.20 -10.97
N GLY A 43 -5.21 -7.94 -11.57
CA GLY A 43 -5.40 -8.63 -12.85
C GLY A 43 -4.98 -7.79 -14.05
N HIS A 44 -4.88 -8.43 -15.22
CA HIS A 44 -4.40 -7.79 -16.45
C HIS A 44 -5.44 -6.87 -17.12
N ASP A 45 -6.73 -7.08 -16.84
CA ASP A 45 -7.85 -6.33 -17.42
C ASP A 45 -8.27 -5.14 -16.51
N PRO A 46 -7.98 -3.87 -16.91
CA PRO A 46 -8.32 -2.71 -16.11
C PRO A 46 -9.82 -2.43 -15.98
N GLU A 47 -10.67 -2.96 -16.87
CA GLU A 47 -12.13 -2.75 -16.81
C GLU A 47 -12.76 -3.58 -15.68
N ARG A 48 -12.12 -4.71 -15.34
CA ARG A 48 -12.50 -5.55 -14.21
C ARG A 48 -11.92 -5.08 -12.88
N TRP A 49 -11.10 -4.04 -12.89
CA TRP A 49 -10.50 -3.56 -11.66
C TRP A 49 -11.55 -2.96 -10.72
N PRO A 50 -11.36 -3.10 -9.40
CA PRO A 50 -12.22 -2.44 -8.44
C PRO A 50 -12.25 -0.91 -8.64
N PRO A 51 -13.33 -0.24 -8.20
CA PRO A 51 -13.42 1.21 -8.22
C PRO A 51 -12.20 1.88 -7.60
N ALA A 52 -11.87 3.10 -8.05
CA ALA A 52 -10.67 3.82 -7.59
C ALA A 52 -10.57 3.90 -6.06
N ARG A 53 -11.71 4.04 -5.37
CA ARG A 53 -11.81 4.07 -3.91
C ARG A 53 -11.34 2.76 -3.26
N GLU A 54 -11.75 1.62 -3.81
CA GLU A 54 -11.39 0.31 -3.29
C GLU A 54 -9.93 -0.02 -3.56
N ARG A 55 -9.41 0.36 -4.73
CA ARG A 55 -7.98 0.26 -5.03
C ARG A 55 -7.14 1.08 -4.04
N ARG A 56 -7.53 2.32 -3.76
CA ARG A 56 -6.85 3.16 -2.74
C ARG A 56 -6.91 2.50 -1.35
N ARG A 57 -8.06 1.96 -0.97
CA ARG A 57 -8.23 1.24 0.31
C ARG A 57 -7.35 0.00 0.39
N ALA A 58 -7.23 -0.78 -0.69
CA ALA A 58 -6.35 -1.94 -0.77
C ALA A 58 -4.87 -1.54 -0.61
N VAL A 59 -4.45 -0.46 -1.26
CA VAL A 59 -3.08 0.09 -1.12
C VAL A 59 -2.79 0.52 0.32
N LEU A 60 -3.72 1.19 1.00
CA LEU A 60 -3.56 1.57 2.41
C LEU A 60 -3.46 0.34 3.33
N ARG A 61 -4.33 -0.66 3.14
CA ARG A 61 -4.28 -1.92 3.89
C ARG A 61 -2.94 -2.64 3.69
N TYR A 62 -2.41 -2.64 2.47
CA TYR A 62 -1.09 -3.19 2.17
C TYR A 62 0.01 -2.44 2.92
N GLY A 63 0.00 -1.10 2.92
CA GLY A 63 0.97 -0.30 3.69
C GLY A 63 0.93 -0.58 5.20
N ALA A 64 -0.27 -0.80 5.76
CA ALA A 64 -0.46 -1.18 7.15
C ALA A 64 0.09 -2.59 7.44
N TRP A 65 -0.19 -3.55 6.56
CA TRP A 65 0.35 -4.91 6.67
C TRP A 65 1.88 -4.93 6.60
N VAL A 66 2.50 -4.20 5.65
CA VAL A 66 3.97 -4.07 5.57
C VAL A 66 4.54 -3.50 6.86
N SER A 67 3.90 -2.46 7.41
CA SER A 67 4.29 -1.86 8.69
C SER A 67 4.23 -2.86 9.85
N ARG A 68 3.25 -3.75 9.87
CA ARG A 68 3.14 -4.83 10.87
C ARG A 68 4.23 -5.87 10.68
N MET A 69 4.45 -6.33 9.45
CA MET A 69 5.50 -7.30 9.11
C MET A 69 6.89 -6.79 9.49
N LYS A 70 7.21 -5.52 9.20
CA LYS A 70 8.49 -4.91 9.61
C LYS A 70 8.67 -4.81 11.12
N ARG A 71 7.57 -4.71 11.88
CA ARG A 71 7.59 -4.71 13.35
C ARG A 71 7.89 -6.10 13.90
N VAL A 72 7.31 -7.12 13.29
CA VAL A 72 7.57 -8.54 13.61
C VAL A 72 9.01 -8.94 13.22
N ARG A 73 9.58 -8.35 12.17
CA ARG A 73 10.93 -8.66 11.65
C ARG A 73 12.07 -7.90 12.33
N ARG A 74 11.84 -7.04 13.33
CA ARG A 74 12.94 -6.51 14.16
C ARG A 74 13.47 -7.63 15.05
N TRP A 75 14.43 -8.39 14.52
CA TRP A 75 15.45 -9.11 15.29
C TRP A 75 16.69 -8.21 15.36
#